data_AF-A0A2P7TEK7-F1
#
_entry.id   AF-A0A2P7TEK7-F1
#
_cell.length_a   1.000
_cell.length_b   1.000
_cell.length_c   1.000
_cell.angle_alpha   90.00
_cell.angle_beta   90.00
_cell.angle_gamma   90.00
#
_symmetry.space_group_name_H-M   'P 1'
#
loop_
_entity.id
_entity.type
_entity.pdbx_description
1 polymer ?
#
loop_
_entity_poly.entity_id
_entity_poly.type
_entity_poly.pdbx_seq_one_letter_code
_entity_poly.pdbx_strand_id
1 'polypeptide(L)' 'VTPAKVYEVQQALKSRGYDPGPADNVMGPRTKEALIKFQKDNGLPVGNLNMETLRALGIGK' A
#
# COMPACT_ATOMS: atom_id res chain seq x y z
N VAL A 1 5.50 -6.07 9.34
CA VAL A 1 5.97 -5.26 8.19
C VAL A 1 7.29 -4.64 8.55
N THR A 2 8.38 -5.05 7.91
CA THR A 2 9.67 -4.36 8.07
C THR A 2 9.61 -2.97 7.42
N PRO A 3 10.42 -1.99 7.86
CA PRO A 3 10.43 -0.64 7.27
C PRO A 3 10.60 -0.66 5.75
N ALA A 4 11.49 -1.49 5.21
CA ALA A 4 11.68 -1.62 3.75
C ALA A 4 10.36 -1.85 2.97
N LYS A 5 9.40 -2.57 3.58
CA LYS A 5 8.10 -2.89 2.95
C LYS A 5 7.17 -1.68 2.84
N VAL A 6 7.26 -0.69 3.72
CA VAL A 6 6.35 0.49 3.73
C VAL A 6 6.69 1.41 2.56
N TYR A 7 7.97 1.69 2.35
CA TYR A 7 8.43 2.49 1.21
C TYR A 7 8.01 1.86 -0.14
N GLU A 8 8.18 0.55 -0.30
CA GLU A 8 7.73 -0.18 -1.50
C GLU A 8 6.21 -0.03 -1.72
N VAL A 9 5.41 -0.13 -0.65
CA VAL A 9 3.95 0.06 -0.72
C VAL A 9 3.58 1.47 -1.14
N GLN A 10 4.22 2.49 -0.56
CA GLN A 10 3.98 3.89 -0.93
C GLN A 10 4.29 4.12 -2.42
N GLN A 11 5.44 3.63 -2.91
CA GLN A 11 5.79 3.74 -4.32
C GLN A 11 4.81 2.99 -5.23
N ALA A 12 4.43 1.77 -4.85
CA ALA A 12 3.51 0.93 -5.62
C ALA A 12 2.08 1.50 -5.68
N LEU A 13 1.59 2.12 -4.59
CA LEU A 13 0.31 2.83 -4.55
C LEU A 13 0.36 4.06 -5.46
N LYS A 14 1.43 4.85 -5.37
CA LYS A 14 1.63 6.04 -6.20
C LYS A 14 1.68 5.70 -7.70
N SER A 15 2.41 4.64 -8.06
CA SER A 15 2.49 4.17 -9.45
C SER A 15 1.15 3.68 -10.01
N ARG A 16 0.21 3.30 -9.13
CA ARG A 16 -1.15 2.88 -9.51
C ARG A 16 -2.17 4.03 -9.45
N GLY A 17 -1.72 5.27 -9.22
CA GLY A 17 -2.59 6.45 -9.21
C GLY A 17 -3.29 6.72 -7.86
N TYR A 18 -2.89 6.04 -6.78
CA TYR A 18 -3.32 6.36 -5.43
C TYR A 18 -2.36 7.37 -4.80
N ASP A 19 -2.83 8.28 -3.95
CA ASP A 19 -1.94 9.23 -3.25
C ASP A 19 -1.67 8.77 -1.80
N PRO A 20 -0.55 8.05 -1.53
CA PRO A 20 -0.19 7.66 -0.18
C PRO A 20 0.51 8.78 0.60
N GLY A 21 0.71 9.97 0.02
CA GLY A 21 1.61 10.99 0.52
C GLY A 21 3.08 10.72 0.15
N PRO A 22 4.03 11.34 0.86
CA PRO A 22 5.46 11.11 0.65
C PRO A 22 5.83 9.64 0.84
N ALA A 23 6.76 9.13 0.03
CA ALA A 23 7.37 7.82 0.26
C ALA A 23 8.47 7.95 1.33
N ASP A 24 8.05 8.24 2.56
CA ASP A 24 8.88 8.54 3.72
C ASP A 24 9.07 7.35 4.67
N ASN A 25 8.61 6.16 4.25
CA ASN A 25 8.67 4.94 5.06
C ASN A 25 7.76 4.98 6.30
N VAL A 26 6.76 5.87 6.32
CA VAL A 26 5.79 6.00 7.41
C VAL A 26 4.41 5.53 6.95
N MET A 27 3.82 4.59 7.68
CA MET A 27 2.43 4.15 7.43
C MET A 27 1.42 5.16 8.01
N GLY A 28 1.46 6.39 7.51
CA GLY A 28 0.63 7.50 7.96
C GLY A 28 -0.83 7.44 7.47
N PRO A 29 -1.67 8.41 7.88
CA PRO A 29 -3.08 8.46 7.50
C PRO A 29 -3.30 8.38 5.98
N ARG A 30 -2.56 9.18 5.19
CA ARG A 30 -2.67 9.18 3.72
C ARG A 30 -2.30 7.83 3.11
N THR A 31 -1.22 7.20 3.59
CA THR A 31 -0.81 5.87 3.11
C THR A 31 -1.87 4.82 3.45
N LYS A 32 -2.51 4.89 4.63
CA LYS A 32 -3.64 4.02 4.99
C LYS A 32 -4.87 4.26 4.13
N GLU A 33 -5.22 5.51 3.84
CA GLU A 33 -6.34 5.85 2.96
C GLU A 33 -6.12 5.35 1.53
N ALA A 34 -4.92 5.58 0.98
CA ALA A 34 -4.52 5.05 -0.33
C ALA A 34 -4.56 3.52 -0.37
N LEU A 35 -4.07 2.86 0.69
CA LEU A 35 -4.12 1.41 0.83
C LEU A 35 -5.57 0.90 0.82
N ILE A 36 -6.45 1.50 1.63
CA ILE A 36 -7.86 1.12 1.74
C ILE A 36 -8.56 1.28 0.38
N LYS A 37 -8.29 2.39 -0.33
CA LYS A 37 -8.87 2.62 -1.65
C LYS A 37 -8.37 1.58 -2.65
N PHE A 38 -7.07 1.30 -2.69
CA PHE A 38 -6.50 0.24 -3.52
C PHE A 38 -7.13 -1.12 -3.21
N GLN A 39 -7.28 -1.47 -1.94
CA GLN A 39 -7.90 -2.73 -1.52
C GLN A 39 -9.35 -2.84 -2.01
N LYS A 40 -10.15 -1.78 -1.85
CA LYS A 40 -11.54 -1.75 -2.33
C LYS A 40 -11.64 -1.90 -3.84
N ASP A 41 -10.84 -1.15 -4.58
CA ASP A 41 -10.87 -1.15 -6.05
C ASP A 41 -10.43 -2.50 -6.64
N ASN A 42 -9.66 -3.29 -5.89
CA ASN A 42 -9.16 -4.61 -6.32
C ASN A 42 -9.90 -5.79 -5.65
N GLY A 43 -10.97 -5.54 -4.89
CA GLY A 43 -11.74 -6.59 -4.21
C GLY A 43 -10.97 -7.34 -3.12
N LEU A 44 -9.97 -6.69 -2.51
CA LEU A 44 -9.11 -7.27 -1.48
C LEU A 44 -9.65 -6.99 -0.07
N PRO A 45 -9.25 -7.78 0.94
CA PRO A 45 -9.58 -7.48 2.33
C PRO A 45 -9.07 -6.10 2.75
N VAL A 46 -9.97 -5.27 3.28
CA VAL A 46 -9.70 -3.87 3.59
C VAL A 46 -9.12 -3.70 5.01
N GLY A 47 -8.18 -2.77 5.15
CA GLY A 47 -7.75 -2.22 6.44
C GLY A 47 -6.25 -2.36 6.68
N ASN A 48 -5.81 -3.58 6.98
CA ASN A 48 -4.40 -3.86 7.24
C ASN A 48 -3.66 -4.29 5.98
N LEU A 49 -2.38 -3.94 5.89
CA LEU A 49 -1.51 -4.49 4.86
C LEU A 49 -1.30 -5.98 5.12
N ASN A 50 -1.76 -6.82 4.20
CA ASN A 50 -1.65 -8.27 4.24
C ASN A 50 -0.87 -8.79 3.01
N MET A 51 -0.58 -10.10 2.98
CA MET A 51 0.15 -10.70 1.86
C MET A 51 -0.60 -10.59 0.53
N GLU A 52 -1.93 -10.66 0.52
CA GLU A 52 -2.73 -10.52 -0.71
C GLU A 52 -2.57 -9.12 -1.31
N THR A 53 -2.61 -8.09 -0.46
CA THR A 53 -2.40 -6.71 -0.86
C THR A 53 -0.98 -6.48 -1.35
N LEU A 54 0.02 -7.06 -0.67
CA LEU A 54 1.41 -7.01 -1.11
C LEU A 54 1.60 -7.67 -2.48
N ARG A 55 1.00 -8.85 -2.71
CA ARG A 55 1.03 -9.54 -4.01
C ARG A 55 0.36 -8.75 -5.11
N ALA A 56 -0.83 -8.19 -4.84
CA ALA A 56 -1.54 -7.32 -5.78
C ALA A 56 -0.73 -6.05 -6.10
N LEU A 57 0.05 -5.54 -5.13
CA LEU A 57 0.99 -4.44 -5.34
C LEU A 57 2.27 -4.86 -6.08
N GLY A 58 2.53 -6.16 -6.27
CA GLY A 58 3.74 -6.70 -6.90
C GLY A 58 4.94 -6.79 -5.94
N ILE A 59 4.68 -6.74 -4.63
CA ILE A 59 5.70 -6.66 -3.58
C ILE A 59 5.84 -8.02 -2.89
N GLY A 60 6.94 -8.72 -3.17
CA GLY A 60 7.24 -10.03 -2.61
C GLY A 60 6.98 -11.17 -3.60
N LYS A 61 8.07 -11.86 -3.97
CA LYS A 61 8.05 -13.24 -4.44
C LYS A 61 8.08 -14.16 -3.22
#